data_AF-A0A1G8YSG7-F1
#
_entry.id   AF-A0A1G8YSG7-F1
#
_cell.length_a   1.000
_cell.length_b   1.000
_cell.length_c   1.000
_cell.angle_alpha   90.00
_cell.angle_beta   90.00
_cell.angle_gamma   90.00
#
_symmetry.space_group_name_H-M   'P 1'
#
loop_
_entity.id
_entity.type
_entity.pdbx_description
1 polymer ?
#
loop_
_entity_poly.entity_id
_entity_poly.type
_entity_poly.pdbx_seq_one_letter_code
_entity_poly.pdbx_strand_id
1 'polypeptide(L)' 'MSRDLDLWAYQRGVTLDFSRPGKPTDNVFIEAFNGRFRAECLNTH' A
#
# COMPACT_ATOMS: atom_id res chain seq x y z
N MET A 1 8.29 -2.76 10.84
CA MET A 1 8.35 -1.49 10.09
C MET A 1 9.79 -1.09 9.92
N SER A 2 10.16 -0.44 8.82
CA SER A 2 11.54 0.02 8.62
C SER A 2 11.79 1.26 9.46
N ARG A 3 12.88 1.26 10.24
CA ARG A 3 13.26 2.39 11.11
C ARG A 3 13.44 3.68 10.32
N ASP A 4 14.00 3.61 9.12
CA ASP A 4 14.26 4.79 8.30
C ASP A 4 12.96 5.39 7.74
N LEU A 5 11.98 4.54 7.40
CA LEU A 5 10.65 4.98 6.98
C LEU A 5 9.91 5.67 8.13
N ASP A 6 9.95 5.08 9.33
CA ASP A 6 9.27 5.62 10.50
C ASP A 6 9.87 6.98 10.91
N LEU A 7 11.20 7.12 10.86
CA LEU A 7 11.90 8.39 11.10
C LEU A 7 11.52 9.47 10.07
N TRP A 8 11.45 9.11 8.79
CA TRP A 8 11.04 10.03 7.73
C TRP A 8 9.61 10.51 7.94
N ALA A 9 8.68 9.60 8.25
CA ALA A 9 7.27 9.94 8.46
C ALA A 9 7.11 10.87 9.67
N TYR A 10 7.81 10.58 10.77
CA TYR A 10 7.85 11.45 11.94
C TYR A 10 8.37 12.86 11.60
N GLN A 11 9.51 12.97 10.92
CA GLN A 11 10.09 14.26 10.53
C GLN A 11 9.18 15.06 9.59
N ARG A 12 8.38 14.38 8.77
CA ARG A 12 7.45 15.00 7.81
C ARG A 12 6.05 15.24 8.38
N GLY A 13 5.77 14.80 9.60
CA GLY A 13 4.42 14.86 10.18
C GLY A 13 3.40 14.01 9.42
N VAL A 14 3.85 12.93 8.78
CA VAL A 14 2.99 12.02 8.01
C VAL A 14 2.50 10.91 8.92
N THR A 15 1.18 10.72 8.98
CA THR A 15 0.58 9.58 9.67
C THR A 15 0.68 8.34 8.79
N LEU A 16 1.29 7.28 9.33
CA LEU A 16 1.28 5.95 8.71
C LEU A 16 0.04 5.20 9.19
N ASP A 17 -0.83 4.80 8.26
CA ASP A 17 -1.99 3.96 8.52
C ASP A 17 -1.78 2.59 7.88
N PHE A 18 -1.96 1.54 8.67
CA PHE A 18 -1.68 0.16 8.26
C PHE A 18 -2.98 -0.64 8.26
N SER A 19 -3.15 -1.45 7.21
CA SER A 19 -4.25 -2.42 7.15
C SER A 19 -4.21 -3.34 8.37
N ARG A 20 -5.37 -3.63 8.95
CA ARG A 20 -5.44 -4.57 10.09
C ARG A 20 -5.19 -6.00 9.61
N PRO A 21 -4.39 -6.79 10.35
CA PRO A 21 -4.23 -8.21 10.07
C PRO A 21 -5.59 -8.91 9.99
N GLY A 22 -5.78 -9.75 8.98
CA GLY A 22 -7.02 -10.52 8.81
C GLY A 22 -8.23 -9.71 8.34
N LYS A 23 -8.08 -8.43 7.97
CA LYS A 23 -9.17 -7.62 7.40
C LYS A 23 -8.87 -7.19 5.97
N PRO A 24 -9.22 -8.01 4.96
CA PRO A 24 -8.91 -7.76 3.55
C PRO A 24 -9.57 -6.50 2.98
N THR A 25 -10.62 -6.01 3.64
CA THR A 25 -11.38 -4.84 3.18
C THR A 25 -10.67 -3.51 3.41
N ASP A 26 -9.67 -3.45 4.28
CA ASP A 26 -8.92 -2.22 4.54
C ASP A 26 -8.07 -1.78 3.33
N ASN A 27 -7.70 -2.71 2.43
CA ASN A 27 -6.86 -2.42 1.24
C ASN A 27 -7.57 -2.65 -0.10
N VAL A 28 -8.90 -2.85 -0.12
CA VAL A 28 -9.62 -3.39 -1.29
C VAL A 28 -9.44 -2.58 -2.57
N PHE A 29 -9.39 -1.24 -2.48
CA PHE A 29 -9.22 -0.38 -3.63
C PHE A 29 -7.82 -0.47 -4.23
N ILE A 30 -6.79 -0.57 -3.38
CA ILE A 30 -5.40 -0.70 -3.80
C ILE A 30 -5.17 -2.07 -4.44
N GLU A 31 -5.73 -3.15 -3.86
CA GLU A 31 -5.67 -4.49 -4.48
C GLU A 31 -6.37 -4.53 -5.85
N ALA A 32 -7.56 -3.94 -5.96
CA ALA A 32 -8.28 -3.86 -7.23
C ALA A 32 -7.51 -3.07 -8.29
N PHE A 33 -6.92 -1.92 -7.91
CA PHE A 33 -6.06 -1.13 -8.79
C PHE A 33 -4.84 -1.93 -9.25
N ASN A 34 -4.11 -2.54 -8.31
CA ASN A 34 -2.92 -3.32 -8.62
C ASN A 34 -3.22 -4.51 -9.55
N GLY A 35 -4.38 -5.16 -9.36
CA GLY A 35 -4.84 -6.24 -10.23
C GLY A 35 -5.06 -5.77 -11.67
N ARG A 36 -5.81 -4.66 -11.85
CA ARG A 36 -6.06 -4.08 -13.18
C ARG A 36 -4.78 -3.59 -13.84
N PHE A 37 -3.96 -2.85 -13.10
CA PHE A 37 -2.71 -2.31 -13.62
C PHE A 37 -1.77 -3.41 -14.11
N ARG A 38 -1.66 -4.53 -13.38
CA ARG A 38 -0.89 -5.69 -13.85
C ARG A 38 -1.47 -6.28 -15.13
N ALA A 39 -2.78 -6.51 -15.17
CA ALA A 39 -3.44 -7.11 -16.33
C ALA A 39 -3.31 -6.24 -17.60
N GLU A 40 -3.48 -4.93 -17.46
CA GLU A 40 -3.52 -4.01 -18.60
C GLU A 40 -2.14 -3.55 -19.05
N CYS A 41 -1.20 -3.33 -18.11
CA CYS A 41 0.06 -2.64 -18.41
C CYS A 41 1.32 -3.50 -18.24
N LEU A 42 1.30 -4.54 -17.41
CA LEU A 42 2.51 -5.31 -17.08
C LEU A 42 2.49 -6.74 -17.63
N ASN A 43 1.31 -7.34 -17.79
CA ASN A 43 1.10 -8.72 -18.26
C ASN A 43 0.53 -8.77 -19.69
N THR A 44 0.76 -7.72 -20.49
CA THR A 44 0.18 -7.59 -21.83
C THR A 44 0.78 -8.56 -22.86
N HIS A 45 1.70 -9.45 -22.46
CA HIS A 45 2.44 -10.39 -23.32
C HIS A 45 2.63 -11.75 -22.66
#